data_AF-A0AAN8ZXH0-F1
#
_entry.id   AF-A0AAN8ZXH0-F1
#
_cell.length_a   1.000
_cell.length_b   1.000
_cell.length_c   1.000
_cell.angle_alpha   90.00
_cell.angle_beta   90.00
_cell.angle_gamma   90.00
#
_symmetry.space_group_name_H-M   'P 1'
#
loop_
_entity.id
_entity.type
_entity.pdbx_description
1 polymer ?
#
loop_
_entity_poly.entity_id
_entity_poly.type
_entity_poly.pdbx_seq_one_letter_code
_entity_poly.pdbx_strand_id
1 'polypeptide(L)'
;MFEQQENQGHIVGKQDNPSGGSELGAVIEMQCFPLYSYLVALNITKVDYFSLDVEGAEFTILQTIPWDKVDIQTLSVEFIHDHVGKQVIQDYMSERGYYVHSEVTHVNWLANDFIFVKK
;
A
#
# COMPACT_ATOMS: atom_id res chain seq x y z
N MET A 1 9.83 -10.30 3.29
CA MET A 1 11.02 -9.82 4.02
C MET A 1 10.94 -8.30 4.01
N PHE A 2 11.62 -7.63 4.93
CA PHE A 2 11.71 -6.17 4.94
C PHE A 2 13.16 -5.80 4.64
N GLU A 3 13.38 -5.02 3.58
CA GLU A 3 14.70 -4.47 3.29
C GLU A 3 14.81 -3.10 3.95
N GLN A 4 15.79 -2.94 4.84
CA GLN A 4 16.04 -1.68 5.53
C GLN A 4 17.27 -0.98 4.96
N GLN A 5 17.12 0.29 4.61
CA GLN A 5 18.20 1.22 4.26
C GLN A 5 18.24 2.37 5.28
N GLU A 6 19.23 3.27 5.19
CA GLU A 6 19.40 4.35 6.19
C GLU A 6 18.18 5.25 6.32
N ASN A 7 17.50 5.54 5.19
CA ASN A 7 16.42 6.54 5.14
C ASN A 7 15.10 5.99 4.56
N GLN A 8 15.08 4.76 4.07
CA GLN A 8 13.92 4.12 3.43
C GLN A 8 13.91 2.62 3.73
N GLY A 9 12.74 2.01 3.73
CA GLY A 9 12.60 0.56 3.81
C GLY A 9 11.40 0.10 3.01
N HIS A 10 11.49 -1.09 2.43
CA HIS A 10 10.43 -1.61 1.58
C HIS A 10 10.19 -3.10 1.79
N ILE A 11 9.01 -3.56 1.41
CA ILE A 11 8.64 -4.98 1.50
C ILE A 11 9.17 -5.70 0.26
N VAL A 12 9.98 -6.74 0.47
CA VAL A 12 10.47 -7.61 -0.61
C VAL A 12 9.96 -9.04 -0.47
N GLY A 13 9.53 -9.61 -1.59
CA GLY A 13 9.17 -11.01 -1.72
C GLY A 13 10.38 -11.94 -1.61
N LYS A 14 10.14 -13.21 -1.26
CA LYS A 14 11.23 -14.22 -1.14
C LYS A 14 11.98 -14.50 -2.44
N GLN A 15 11.41 -14.12 -3.58
CA GLN A 15 11.97 -14.34 -4.92
C GLN A 15 12.49 -13.05 -5.56
N ASP A 16 12.33 -11.91 -4.89
CA ASP A 16 12.80 -10.65 -5.41
C ASP A 16 14.32 -10.58 -5.21
N ASN A 17 15.06 -10.28 -6.27
CA ASN A 17 16.47 -9.96 -6.14
C ASN A 17 16.57 -8.59 -5.45
N PRO A 18 17.30 -8.46 -4.33
CA PRO A 18 17.52 -7.16 -3.71
C PRO A 18 18.23 -6.28 -4.74
N SER A 19 17.47 -5.36 -5.33
CA SER A 19 17.91 -4.57 -6.46
C SER A 19 18.25 -3.18 -5.94
N GLY A 20 19.50 -2.99 -5.54
CA GLY A 20 20.09 -1.65 -5.47
C GLY A 20 20.29 -1.05 -4.08
N GLY A 21 20.17 -1.81 -3.00
CA GLY A 21 20.77 -1.41 -1.73
C GLY A 21 22.30 -1.46 -1.85
N SER A 22 22.99 -0.36 -1.56
CA SER A 22 24.43 -0.39 -1.25
C SER A 22 24.73 -1.53 -0.28
N GLU A 23 25.97 -2.04 -0.22
CA GLU A 23 26.43 -3.16 0.62
C GLU A 23 26.14 -3.05 2.15
N LEU A 24 25.36 -2.05 2.59
CA LEU A 24 24.92 -1.74 3.95
C LEU A 24 23.44 -2.02 4.26
N GLY A 25 22.59 -2.34 3.27
CA GLY A 25 21.16 -2.64 3.51
C GLY A 25 20.93 -4.06 4.01
N ALA A 26 20.37 -4.22 5.22
CA ALA A 26 20.05 -5.54 5.77
C ALA A 26 18.63 -5.96 5.36
N VAL A 27 18.50 -7.11 4.72
CA VAL A 27 17.20 -7.77 4.53
C VAL A 27 16.89 -8.56 5.81
N ILE A 28 15.83 -8.18 6.50
CA ILE A 28 15.36 -8.86 7.71
C ILE A 28 14.07 -9.64 7.44
N GLU A 29 14.00 -10.86 7.99
CA GLU A 29 12.75 -11.61 7.96
C GLU A 29 11.81 -11.04 9.02
N MET A 30 10.66 -10.54 8.56
CA MET A 30 9.61 -9.97 9.41
C MET A 30 8.35 -10.80 9.25
N GLN A 31 7.66 -11.01 10.37
CA GLN A 31 6.34 -11.61 10.36
C GLN A 31 5.31 -10.54 9.98
N CYS A 32 4.69 -10.71 8.81
CA CYS A 32 3.61 -9.85 8.35
C CYS A 32 2.29 -10.61 8.42
N PHE A 33 1.22 -9.92 8.83
CA PHE A 33 -0.15 -10.41 8.78
C PHE A 33 -0.99 -9.49 7.92
N PRO A 34 -2.02 -10.00 7.22
CA PRO A 34 -2.97 -9.15 6.51
C PRO A 34 -3.62 -8.14 7.47
N LEU A 35 -3.85 -6.92 7.00
CA LEU A 35 -4.55 -5.88 7.77
C LEU A 35 -5.85 -6.41 8.40
N TYR A 36 -6.60 -7.21 7.63
CA TYR A 36 -7.86 -7.79 8.08
C TYR A 36 -7.74 -8.63 9.37
N SER A 37 -6.62 -9.33 9.57
CA SER A 37 -6.39 -10.11 10.79
C SER A 37 -6.38 -9.22 12.04
N TYR A 38 -5.77 -8.04 11.95
CA TYR A 38 -5.75 -7.07 13.04
C TYR A 38 -7.13 -6.44 13.26
N LEU A 39 -7.83 -6.08 12.19
CA LEU A 39 -9.17 -5.50 12.28
C LEU A 39 -10.15 -6.44 12.97
N VAL A 40 -10.13 -7.73 12.62
CA VAL A 40 -10.96 -8.75 13.29
C VAL A 40 -10.59 -8.90 14.77
N ALA A 41 -9.29 -8.95 15.09
CA ALA A 41 -8.83 -9.07 16.47
C ALA A 41 -9.26 -7.87 17.35
N LEU A 42 -9.39 -6.69 16.75
CA LEU A 42 -9.85 -5.47 17.41
C LEU A 42 -11.37 -5.28 17.34
N ASN A 43 -12.11 -6.21 16.72
CA ASN A 43 -13.54 -6.07 16.43
C ASN A 43 -13.89 -4.77 15.68
N ILE A 44 -13.02 -4.37 14.75
CA ILE A 44 -13.19 -3.20 13.89
C ILE A 44 -13.66 -3.66 12.51
N THR A 45 -14.81 -3.15 12.09
CA THR A 45 -15.35 -3.40 10.74
C THR A 45 -15.39 -2.14 9.88
N LYS A 46 -15.17 -0.97 10.48
CA LYS A 46 -15.17 0.32 9.79
C LYS A 46 -13.86 1.06 10.02
N VAL A 47 -13.27 1.56 8.96
CA VAL A 47 -12.04 2.36 8.96
C VAL A 47 -12.34 3.67 8.22
N ASP A 48 -12.31 4.80 8.93
CA ASP A 48 -12.61 6.10 8.31
C ASP A 48 -11.48 6.55 7.38
N TYR A 49 -10.22 6.23 7.71
CA TYR A 49 -9.07 6.59 6.90
C TYR A 49 -7.99 5.50 6.95
N PHE A 50 -7.46 5.11 5.80
CA PHE A 50 -6.38 4.15 5.66
C PHE A 50 -5.27 4.69 4.75
N SER A 51 -4.09 4.92 5.30
CA SER A 51 -2.89 5.28 4.55
C SER A 51 -2.11 4.03 4.17
N LEU A 52 -1.94 3.79 2.87
CA LEU A 52 -1.20 2.66 2.33
C LEU A 52 0.01 3.18 1.55
N ASP A 53 1.16 3.07 2.18
CA ASP A 53 2.46 3.51 1.69
C ASP A 53 3.49 2.53 2.24
N VAL A 54 3.92 1.56 1.41
CA VAL A 54 4.81 0.47 1.80
C VAL A 54 5.98 0.30 0.82
N GLU A 55 6.16 1.29 -0.04
CA GLU A 55 7.27 1.43 -0.98
C GLU A 55 7.33 0.25 -1.98
N GLY A 56 6.21 -0.05 -2.64
CA GLY A 56 6.18 -0.91 -3.84
C GLY A 56 5.35 -2.20 -3.78
N ALA A 57 4.54 -2.38 -2.74
CA ALA A 57 3.64 -3.53 -2.59
C ALA A 57 2.16 -3.15 -2.44
N GLU A 58 1.80 -1.91 -2.77
CA GLU A 58 0.49 -1.31 -2.54
C GLU A 58 -0.62 -2.10 -3.24
N PHE A 59 -0.49 -2.35 -4.53
CA PHE A 59 -1.51 -3.06 -5.31
C PHE A 59 -1.71 -4.49 -4.82
N THR A 60 -0.63 -5.20 -4.49
CA THR A 60 -0.72 -6.55 -3.92
C THR A 60 -1.46 -6.52 -2.58
N ILE A 61 -1.21 -5.53 -1.72
CA ILE A 61 -1.92 -5.37 -0.45
C ILE A 61 -3.40 -5.07 -0.69
N LEU A 62 -3.75 -4.17 -1.62
CA LEU A 62 -5.14 -3.87 -2.00
C LEU A 62 -5.91 -5.12 -2.47
N GLN A 63 -5.22 -6.08 -3.08
CA GLN A 63 -5.78 -7.39 -3.48
C GLN A 63 -6.11 -8.30 -2.31
N THR A 64 -5.48 -8.12 -1.15
CA THR A 64 -5.73 -8.95 0.04
C THR A 64 -6.90 -8.45 0.91
N ILE A 65 -7.38 -7.23 0.69
CA ILE A 65 -8.44 -6.65 1.52
C ILE A 65 -9.79 -7.31 1.21
N PRO A 66 -10.50 -7.86 2.21
CA PRO A 66 -11.85 -8.38 2.03
C PRO A 66 -12.86 -7.24 2.06
N TRP A 67 -13.05 -6.59 0.91
CA TRP A 67 -13.92 -5.42 0.73
C TRP A 67 -15.40 -5.65 1.07
N ASP A 68 -15.83 -6.90 1.16
CA ASP A 68 -17.16 -7.32 1.62
C ASP A 68 -17.29 -7.35 3.15
N LYS A 69 -16.17 -7.34 3.89
CA LYS A 69 -16.13 -7.49 5.36
C LYS A 69 -15.60 -6.27 6.09
N VAL A 70 -14.91 -5.38 5.39
CA VAL A 70 -14.35 -4.14 5.97
C VAL A 70 -14.84 -2.95 5.16
N ASP A 71 -15.39 -1.98 5.86
CA ASP A 71 -15.87 -0.73 5.32
C ASP A 71 -14.81 0.37 5.50
N ILE A 72 -14.01 0.62 4.45
CA ILE A 72 -13.01 1.70 4.44
C ILE A 72 -13.62 2.91 3.73
N GLN A 73 -13.66 4.07 4.37
CA GLN A 73 -14.30 5.26 3.78
C GLN A 73 -13.37 6.02 2.82
N THR A 74 -12.12 6.23 3.27
CA THR A 74 -11.10 6.98 2.53
C THR A 74 -9.77 6.23 2.56
N LEU A 75 -9.08 6.19 1.43
CA LEU A 75 -7.73 5.62 1.33
C LEU A 75 -6.77 6.63 0.73
N SER A 76 -5.56 6.73 1.29
CA SER A 76 -4.39 7.24 0.58
C SER A 76 -3.59 6.05 0.10
N VAL A 77 -3.26 5.99 -1.19
CA VAL A 77 -2.50 4.89 -1.77
C VAL A 77 -1.35 5.47 -2.58
N GLU A 78 -0.13 5.17 -2.17
CA GLU A 78 1.07 5.52 -2.95
C GLU A 78 1.04 4.80 -4.31
N PHE A 79 1.40 5.51 -5.38
CA PHE A 79 1.39 4.95 -6.74
C PHE A 79 2.75 4.95 -7.44
N ILE A 80 3.79 5.46 -6.81
CA ILE A 80 5.08 5.71 -7.48
C ILE A 80 5.98 4.49 -7.50
N HIS A 81 5.99 3.72 -6.40
CA HIS A 81 6.85 2.56 -6.26
C HIS A 81 6.22 1.27 -6.76
N ASP A 82 4.91 1.27 -7.03
CA ASP A 82 4.21 0.13 -7.60
C ASP A 82 4.49 -0.06 -9.10
N HIS A 83 4.83 -1.29 -9.50
CA HIS A 83 5.15 -1.64 -10.88
C HIS A 83 3.94 -1.80 -11.81
N VAL A 84 2.70 -1.87 -11.28
CA VAL A 84 1.50 -2.08 -12.12
C VAL A 84 1.02 -0.82 -12.83
N GLY A 85 1.47 0.35 -12.38
CA GLY A 85 1.11 1.65 -12.94
C GLY A 85 -0.25 2.20 -12.45
N LYS A 86 -0.38 3.53 -12.52
CA LYS A 86 -1.51 4.30 -11.97
C LYS A 86 -2.89 3.82 -12.41
N GLN A 87 -3.06 3.52 -13.70
CA GLN A 87 -4.37 3.19 -14.27
C GLN A 87 -4.93 1.89 -13.67
N VAL A 88 -4.08 0.89 -13.46
CA VAL A 88 -4.48 -0.40 -12.91
C VAL A 88 -5.00 -0.25 -11.48
N ILE A 89 -4.33 0.58 -10.66
CA ILE A 89 -4.78 0.88 -9.29
C ILE A 89 -6.13 1.60 -9.32
N GLN A 90 -6.29 2.61 -10.18
CA GLN A 90 -7.54 3.36 -10.29
C GLN A 90 -8.72 2.49 -10.74
N ASP A 91 -8.53 1.66 -11.77
CA ASP A 91 -9.56 0.77 -12.30
C ASP A 91 -9.98 -0.24 -11.22
N TYR A 92 -9.00 -0.86 -10.56
CA TYR A 92 -9.22 -1.80 -9.47
C TYR A 92 -10.04 -1.18 -8.33
N MET A 93 -9.70 0.05 -7.92
CA MET A 93 -10.44 0.76 -6.86
C MET A 93 -11.83 1.19 -7.32
N SER A 94 -11.99 1.58 -8.59
CA SER A 94 -13.28 1.95 -9.18
C SER A 94 -14.29 0.79 -9.17
N GLU A 95 -13.84 -0.41 -9.53
CA GLU A 95 -14.62 -1.66 -9.45
C GLU A 95 -15.11 -1.97 -8.04
N ARG A 96 -14.39 -1.49 -7.02
CA ARG A 96 -14.72 -1.66 -5.58
C ARG A 96 -15.55 -0.53 -5.02
N GLY A 97 -16.05 0.36 -5.87
CA GLY A 97 -16.95 1.44 -5.47
C GLY A 97 -16.23 2.67 -4.93
N TYR A 98 -14.95 2.86 -5.25
CA TYR A 98 -14.24 4.10 -4.94
C TYR A 98 -14.15 5.01 -6.17
N TYR A 99 -13.85 6.29 -5.95
CA TYR A 99 -13.42 7.22 -6.98
C TYR A 99 -12.18 7.98 -6.51
N VAL A 100 -11.36 8.44 -7.45
CA VAL A 100 -10.22 9.32 -7.13
C VAL A 100 -10.77 10.69 -6.78
N HIS A 101 -10.69 11.07 -5.51
CA HIS A 101 -11.03 12.42 -5.06
C HIS A 101 -9.93 13.41 -5.43
N SER A 102 -8.67 13.03 -5.23
CA SER A 102 -7.52 13.87 -5.56
C SER A 102 -6.27 13.04 -5.79
N GLU A 103 -5.38 13.55 -6.62
CA GLU A 103 -4.01 13.05 -6.78
C GLU A 103 -3.08 14.04 -6.05
N VAL A 104 -2.34 13.55 -5.05
CA VAL A 104 -1.43 14.34 -4.22
C VAL A 104 -0.03 14.11 -4.75
N THR A 105 0.56 15.17 -5.32
CA THR A 105 1.92 15.14 -5.86
C THR A 105 2.74 16.28 -5.28
N HIS A 106 4.01 16.05 -4.98
CA HIS A 106 4.96 17.10 -4.63
C HIS A 106 6.03 17.26 -5.72
N VAL A 107 6.45 18.50 -6.02
CA VAL A 107 7.45 18.80 -7.08
C VAL A 107 8.80 18.11 -6.87
N ASN A 108 9.12 17.79 -5.61
CA ASN A 108 10.32 17.07 -5.20
C ASN A 108 10.08 15.57 -4.96
N TRP A 109 8.96 15.02 -5.48
CA TRP A 109 8.63 13.59 -5.36
C TRP A 109 8.43 13.09 -3.91
N LEU A 110 8.14 14.01 -2.99
CA LEU A 110 7.94 13.71 -1.56
C LEU A 110 6.52 13.22 -1.22
N ALA A 111 5.62 13.19 -2.21
CA ALA A 111 4.26 12.68 -2.08
C ALA A 111 3.77 12.27 -3.46
N ASN A 112 3.13 11.10 -3.54
CA ASN A 112 2.70 10.49 -4.79
C ASN A 112 1.52 9.55 -4.53
N ASP A 113 0.42 10.13 -4.05
CA ASP A 113 -0.72 9.37 -3.54
C ASP A 113 -2.00 9.64 -4.32
N PHE A 114 -2.80 8.60 -4.51
CA PHE A 114 -4.22 8.77 -4.79
C PHE A 114 -5.00 8.83 -3.49
N ILE A 115 -5.87 9.83 -3.38
CA ILE A 115 -6.92 9.86 -2.36
C ILE A 115 -8.17 9.26 -2.97
N PHE A 116 -8.49 8.04 -2.58
CA PHE A 116 -9.73 7.36 -2.93
C PHE A 116 -10.80 7.62 -1.88
N VAL A 117 -12.02 7.92 -2.33
CA VAL A 117 -13.20 8.06 -1.47
C VAL A 117 -14.28 7.09 -1.95
N LYS A 118 -14.94 6.43 -1.00
CA LYS A 118 -16.04 5.51 -1.28
C LYS A 118 -17.25 6.28 -1.83
N LYS A 119 -17.90 5.72 -2.85
CA LYS A 119 -19.11 6.27 -3.48
C LYS A 119 -20.33 6.22 -2.55
#